data_AF-A0A371BH46-F1
#
_entry.id   AF-A0A371BH46-F1
#
_cell.length_a   1.000
_cell.length_b   1.000
_cell.length_c   1.000
_cell.angle_alpha   90.00
_cell.angle_beta   90.00
_cell.angle_gamma   90.00
#
_symmetry.space_group_name_H-M   'P 1'
#
loop_
_entity.id
_entity.type
_entity.pdbx_description
1 polymer ?
#
loop_
_entity_poly.entity_id
_entity_poly.type
_entity_poly.pdbx_seq_one_letter_code
_entity_poly.pdbx_strand_id
1 'polypeptide(L)'
;MSKRRIFAGDKLKTLRAERGLRQAEMAERLGISVSYLSQIEHDDRPLTPALLETLARDFPLDWDVDEDDAATRRFAALREAAADPLFPNPLSPDQLARIAEQQPALADQFVALHQAYLHAGQRLQIVDEALSSDNAGGSRLPWEEVRDWFHNSGNYVDILDRAAEALGDKLRGAQLTPAIEGLELYLRNALSISLLYSHNAGLRDFDPQMGHLVIDQSQPAESRRFQLAHQLAAMALRDEISQVVEGAKLRTPASRQLLSIGLANYAAGAILMPYRRFREEARAVRHDIDRLCQAFSVSFEQACHRLSTLQRPNARGVPFFFCRVDMAGNITKRHSATRLQFARFGGACPLWIVHEAVAIPDRILVQLAETPDGVRYVSMAKGLVKPSGSYDRAPRRYAVALGCEIDHAREFIYADGLDLTGRNATQIGISCRLCPRPDCDQRAFPPSDREIIVDPDRRSVVPYSIQ
;
A
#
# COMPACT_ATOMS: atom_id res chain seq x y z
N MET A 1 -2.95 -17.67 37.11
CA MET A 1 -3.96 -17.30 36.09
C MET A 1 -3.81 -18.27 34.93
N SER A 2 -4.92 -18.84 34.46
CA SER A 2 -4.93 -19.95 33.48
C SER A 2 -4.33 -19.51 32.14
N LYS A 3 -3.27 -20.18 31.66
CA LYS A 3 -2.78 -20.09 30.27
C LYS A 3 -3.99 -20.34 29.35
N ARG A 4 -4.47 -19.30 28.66
CA ARG A 4 -5.61 -19.43 27.75
C ARG A 4 -5.15 -20.22 26.53
N ARG A 5 -5.83 -21.32 26.26
CA ARG A 5 -5.49 -22.29 25.21
C ARG A 5 -6.19 -21.88 23.91
N ILE A 6 -5.43 -21.67 22.85
CA ILE A 6 -5.95 -21.29 21.53
C ILE A 6 -6.17 -22.55 20.71
N PHE A 7 -7.41 -22.81 20.32
CA PHE A 7 -7.82 -23.90 19.45
C PHE A 7 -8.27 -23.28 18.13
N ALA A 8 -7.65 -23.70 17.02
CA ALA A 8 -7.86 -23.11 15.69
C ALA A 8 -7.61 -24.15 14.59
N GLY A 9 -8.02 -25.40 14.83
CA GLY A 9 -7.76 -26.53 13.95
C GLY A 9 -8.39 -26.37 12.56
N ASP A 10 -9.63 -25.89 12.49
CA ASP A 10 -10.32 -25.66 11.21
C ASP A 10 -9.67 -24.56 10.37
N LYS A 11 -9.14 -23.51 11.02
CA LYS A 11 -8.38 -22.45 10.36
C LYS A 11 -7.08 -22.99 9.77
N LEU A 12 -6.41 -23.86 10.51
CA LEU A 12 -5.18 -24.51 10.07
C LEU A 12 -5.43 -25.46 8.87
N LYS A 13 -6.51 -26.24 8.91
CA LYS A 13 -6.96 -27.08 7.79
C LYS A 13 -7.27 -26.25 6.55
N THR A 14 -7.96 -25.13 6.72
CA THR A 14 -8.31 -24.21 5.63
C THR A 14 -7.05 -23.61 5.01
N LEU A 15 -6.14 -23.07 5.84
CA LEU A 15 -4.84 -22.55 5.41
C LEU A 15 -4.05 -23.60 4.60
N ARG A 16 -4.01 -24.83 5.10
CA ARG A 16 -3.31 -25.93 4.42
C ARG A 16 -3.92 -26.21 3.05
N ALA A 17 -5.24 -26.26 2.96
CA ALA A 17 -5.96 -26.50 1.73
C ALA A 17 -5.76 -25.37 0.71
N GLU A 18 -5.86 -24.10 1.13
CA GLU A 18 -5.62 -22.94 0.28
C GLU A 18 -4.20 -22.91 -0.31
N ARG A 19 -3.22 -23.39 0.45
CA ARG A 19 -1.82 -23.46 0.02
C ARG A 19 -1.47 -24.73 -0.75
N GLY A 20 -2.43 -25.64 -0.97
CA GLY A 20 -2.22 -26.90 -1.66
C GLY A 20 -1.23 -27.85 -0.96
N LEU A 21 -1.04 -27.70 0.35
CA LEU A 21 -0.03 -28.43 1.12
C LEU A 21 -0.57 -29.77 1.63
N ARG A 22 0.26 -30.82 1.57
CA ARG A 22 0.02 -32.07 2.30
C ARG A 22 0.32 -31.85 3.78
N GLN A 23 -0.32 -32.65 4.64
CA GLN A 23 -0.13 -32.52 6.10
C GLN A 23 1.35 -32.70 6.50
N ALA A 24 2.08 -33.59 5.82
CA ALA A 24 3.52 -33.76 6.04
C ALA A 24 4.35 -32.50 5.68
N GLU A 25 4.03 -31.86 4.56
CA GLU A 25 4.74 -30.65 4.08
C GLU A 25 4.48 -29.45 4.98
N MET A 26 3.25 -29.29 5.48
CA MET A 26 2.93 -28.26 6.44
C MET A 26 3.60 -28.51 7.79
N ALA A 27 3.65 -29.76 8.26
CA ALA A 27 4.30 -30.11 9.52
C ALA A 27 5.81 -29.80 9.46
N GLU A 28 6.46 -30.13 8.34
CA GLU A 28 7.87 -29.82 8.09
C GLU A 28 8.12 -28.31 8.09
N ARG A 29 7.31 -27.52 7.38
CA ARG A 29 7.41 -26.05 7.39
C ARG A 29 7.26 -25.46 8.79
N LEU A 30 6.30 -25.99 9.56
CA LEU A 30 6.03 -25.54 10.91
C LEU A 30 7.02 -26.08 11.96
N GLY A 31 7.97 -26.93 11.57
CA GLY A 31 8.96 -27.51 12.49
C GLY A 31 8.37 -28.46 13.53
N ILE A 32 7.23 -29.11 13.23
CA ILE A 32 6.53 -30.03 14.13
C ILE A 32 6.30 -31.40 13.47
N SER A 33 5.93 -32.41 14.26
CA SER A 33 5.59 -33.72 13.71
C SER A 33 4.22 -33.73 13.05
N VAL A 34 4.03 -34.58 12.04
CA VAL A 34 2.73 -34.75 11.34
C VAL A 34 1.62 -35.15 12.32
N SER A 35 1.93 -36.00 13.29
CA SER A 35 0.98 -36.39 14.34
C SER A 35 0.60 -35.21 15.24
N TYR A 36 1.54 -34.32 15.54
CA TYR A 36 1.26 -33.13 16.35
C TYR A 36 0.42 -32.12 15.57
N LEU A 37 0.71 -31.92 14.29
CA LEU A 37 -0.12 -31.12 13.39
C LEU A 37 -1.54 -31.66 13.31
N SER A 38 -1.72 -32.99 13.19
CA SER A 38 -3.04 -33.62 13.14
C SER A 38 -3.85 -33.38 14.42
N GLN A 39 -3.22 -33.47 15.59
CA GLN A 39 -3.88 -33.17 16.88
C GLN A 39 -4.31 -31.71 16.99
N ILE A 40 -3.55 -30.78 16.42
CA ILE A 40 -3.90 -29.36 16.40
C ILE A 40 -5.04 -29.11 15.40
N GLU A 41 -4.99 -29.72 14.21
CA GLU A 41 -6.03 -29.63 13.19
C GLU A 41 -7.40 -30.20 13.65
N HIS A 42 -7.42 -31.06 14.67
CA HIS A 42 -8.64 -31.60 15.29
C HIS A 42 -8.99 -30.96 16.63
N ASP A 43 -8.27 -29.89 17.03
CA ASP A 43 -8.44 -29.21 18.31
C ASP A 43 -8.22 -30.12 19.55
N ASP A 44 -7.52 -31.25 19.40
CA ASP A 44 -7.07 -32.10 20.51
C ASP A 44 -5.93 -31.44 21.30
N ARG A 45 -5.15 -30.58 20.64
CA ARG A 45 -4.11 -29.78 21.26
C ARG A 45 -4.22 -28.30 20.89
N PRO A 46 -4.01 -27.39 21.85
CA PRO A 46 -3.96 -25.98 21.55
C PRO A 46 -2.65 -25.61 20.86
N LEU A 47 -2.71 -24.55 20.06
CA LEU A 47 -1.55 -23.91 19.46
C LEU A 47 -0.63 -23.35 20.56
N THR A 48 0.65 -23.67 20.47
CA THR A 48 1.68 -23.10 21.34
C THR A 48 2.08 -21.71 20.82
N PRO A 49 2.57 -20.81 21.68
CA PRO A 49 3.08 -19.51 21.25
C PRO A 49 4.15 -19.59 20.15
N ALA A 50 5.10 -20.53 20.28
CA ALA A 50 6.13 -20.76 19.26
C ALA A 50 5.57 -21.21 17.89
N LEU A 51 4.45 -21.94 17.90
CA LEU A 51 3.80 -22.37 16.66
C LEU A 51 2.98 -21.24 16.04
N LEU A 52 2.34 -20.40 16.85
CA LEU A 52 1.71 -19.16 16.39
C LEU A 52 2.72 -18.22 15.74
N GLU A 53 3.92 -18.10 16.32
CA GLU A 53 5.01 -17.33 15.74
C GLU A 53 5.46 -17.89 14.39
N THR A 54 5.62 -19.21 14.31
CA THR A 54 6.00 -19.90 13.08
C THR A 54 4.93 -19.72 11.99
N LEU A 55 3.64 -19.81 12.36
CA LEU A 55 2.52 -19.55 11.46
C LEU A 55 2.48 -18.08 10.99
N ALA A 56 2.69 -17.12 11.89
CA ALA A 56 2.73 -15.70 11.54
C ALA A 56 3.92 -15.34 10.63
N ARG A 57 5.07 -16.00 10.81
CA ARG A 57 6.26 -15.83 9.97
C ARG A 57 6.07 -16.46 8.59
N ASP A 58 5.58 -17.69 8.53
CA ASP A 58 5.53 -18.45 7.29
C ASP A 58 4.25 -18.15 6.48
N PHE A 59 3.19 -17.66 7.13
CA PHE A 59 1.89 -17.32 6.54
C PHE A 59 1.35 -15.95 7.02
N PRO A 60 2.10 -14.85 6.83
CA PRO A 60 1.77 -13.53 7.41
C PRO A 60 0.46 -12.91 6.91
N LEU A 61 -0.10 -13.42 5.80
CA LEU A 61 -1.32 -12.90 5.17
C LEU A 61 -2.59 -13.71 5.47
N ASP A 62 -2.41 -14.95 5.93
CA ASP A 62 -3.47 -15.93 6.08
C ASP A 62 -3.67 -16.34 7.55
N TRP A 63 -2.69 -16.02 8.38
CA TRP A 63 -2.74 -16.21 9.81
C TRP A 63 -2.93 -14.88 10.55
N ASP A 64 -4.15 -14.34 10.47
CA ASP A 64 -4.61 -13.24 11.33
C ASP A 64 -5.35 -13.88 12.52
N VAL A 65 -4.79 -13.89 13.73
CA VAL A 65 -5.44 -14.54 14.89
C VAL A 65 -6.74 -13.80 15.18
N ASP A 66 -7.85 -14.54 15.36
CA ASP A 66 -9.19 -13.94 15.49
C ASP A 66 -9.20 -12.78 16.51
N GLU A 67 -9.73 -11.64 16.08
CA GLU A 67 -9.62 -10.30 16.71
C GLU A 67 -10.24 -10.17 18.12
N ASP A 68 -10.84 -11.22 18.66
CA ASP A 68 -11.50 -11.22 19.97
C ASP A 68 -10.53 -11.26 21.17
N ASP A 69 -9.22 -11.45 20.93
CA ASP A 69 -8.23 -11.43 22.01
C ASP A 69 -7.40 -10.12 22.04
N ALA A 70 -7.72 -9.27 23.02
CA ALA A 70 -6.98 -8.03 23.28
C ALA A 70 -5.49 -8.28 23.59
N ALA A 71 -5.12 -9.43 24.15
CA ALA A 71 -3.72 -9.76 24.43
C ALA A 71 -2.95 -10.05 23.12
N THR A 72 -3.55 -10.75 22.16
CA THR A 72 -2.95 -11.01 20.86
C THR A 72 -2.79 -9.74 20.02
N ARG A 73 -3.80 -8.84 20.00
CA ARG A 73 -3.65 -7.51 19.37
C ARG A 73 -2.52 -6.70 19.98
N ARG A 74 -2.45 -6.69 21.31
CA ARG A 74 -1.39 -6.00 22.05
C ARG A 74 -0.02 -6.60 21.75
N PHE A 75 0.09 -7.93 21.67
CA PHE A 75 1.32 -8.60 21.30
C PHE A 75 1.77 -8.21 19.88
N ALA A 76 0.87 -8.24 18.90
CA ALA A 76 1.19 -7.87 17.52
C ALA A 76 1.67 -6.42 17.41
N ALA A 77 0.95 -5.48 18.05
CA ALA A 77 1.33 -4.07 18.06
C ALA A 77 2.63 -3.82 18.84
N LEU A 78 2.84 -4.52 19.96
CA LEU A 78 4.07 -4.43 20.75
C LEU A 78 5.26 -5.01 19.98
N ARG A 79 5.07 -6.11 19.23
CA ARG A 79 6.10 -6.69 18.36
C ARG A 79 6.47 -5.74 17.23
N GLU A 80 5.49 -5.08 16.62
CA GLU A 80 5.75 -4.07 15.60
C GLU A 80 6.58 -2.90 16.16
N ALA A 81 6.17 -2.36 17.31
CA ALA A 81 6.86 -1.27 17.98
C ALA A 81 8.27 -1.67 18.47
N ALA A 82 8.43 -2.88 19.01
CA ALA A 82 9.72 -3.38 19.50
C ALA A 82 10.68 -3.79 18.38
N ALA A 83 10.17 -4.02 17.16
CA ALA A 83 10.98 -4.27 15.96
C ALA A 83 11.43 -2.97 15.27
N ASP A 84 11.27 -1.82 15.92
CA ASP A 84 11.80 -0.55 15.45
C ASP A 84 13.34 -0.50 15.66
N PRO A 85 14.12 -0.08 14.64
CA PRO A 85 15.57 0.04 14.73
C PRO A 85 16.07 1.00 15.84
N LEU A 86 15.20 1.84 16.40
CA LEU A 86 15.48 2.62 17.61
C LEU A 86 15.95 1.75 18.78
N PHE A 87 15.49 0.49 18.85
CA PHE A 87 15.82 -0.44 19.92
C PHE A 87 16.98 -1.36 19.51
N PRO A 88 18.19 -1.18 20.04
CA PRO A 88 19.36 -1.96 19.64
C PRO A 88 19.30 -3.43 20.10
N ASN A 89 18.48 -3.71 21.12
CA ASN A 89 18.31 -5.04 21.69
C ASN A 89 16.86 -5.51 21.46
N PRO A 90 16.61 -6.32 20.41
CA PRO A 90 15.27 -6.81 20.13
C PRO A 90 14.80 -7.72 21.26
N LEU A 91 13.58 -7.48 21.75
CA LEU A 91 12.94 -8.35 22.73
C LEU A 91 12.52 -9.65 22.05
N SER A 92 12.75 -10.78 22.73
CA SER A 92 12.29 -12.07 22.22
C SER A 92 10.75 -12.12 22.17
N PRO A 93 10.17 -12.87 21.22
CA PRO A 93 8.73 -13.10 21.14
C PRO A 93 8.12 -13.57 22.46
N ASP A 94 8.78 -14.47 23.19
CA ASP A 94 8.34 -14.94 24.50
C ASP A 94 8.31 -13.83 25.57
N GLN A 95 9.24 -12.87 25.50
CA GLN A 95 9.23 -11.70 26.39
C GLN A 95 8.08 -10.77 26.02
N LEU A 96 7.90 -10.48 24.73
CA LEU A 96 6.82 -9.62 24.23
C LEU A 96 5.44 -10.20 24.56
N ALA A 97 5.24 -11.51 24.40
CA ALA A 97 4.01 -12.20 24.77
C ALA A 97 3.75 -12.10 26.28
N ARG A 98 4.77 -12.34 27.10
CA ARG A 98 4.68 -12.16 28.55
C ARG A 98 4.32 -10.73 28.95
N ILE A 99 4.91 -9.71 28.30
CA ILE A 99 4.60 -8.31 28.57
C ILE A 99 3.15 -8.00 28.18
N ALA A 100 2.72 -8.43 26.99
CA ALA A 100 1.35 -8.20 26.50
C ALA A 100 0.27 -8.86 27.39
N GLU A 101 0.56 -10.03 27.98
CA GLU A 101 -0.34 -10.73 28.89
C GLU A 101 -0.27 -10.22 30.33
N GLN A 102 0.93 -10.06 30.89
CA GLN A 102 1.13 -9.79 32.32
C GLN A 102 1.13 -8.30 32.65
N GLN A 103 1.45 -7.43 31.68
CA GLN A 103 1.58 -5.97 31.85
C GLN A 103 0.83 -5.21 30.74
N PRO A 104 -0.49 -5.43 30.58
CA PRO A 104 -1.25 -4.92 29.43
C PRO A 104 -1.26 -3.38 29.35
N ALA A 105 -1.39 -2.68 30.49
CA ALA A 105 -1.39 -1.22 30.53
C ALA A 105 -0.05 -0.62 30.08
N LEU A 106 1.08 -1.25 30.46
CA LEU A 106 2.40 -0.80 30.04
C LEU A 106 2.61 -1.02 28.54
N ALA A 107 2.20 -2.19 28.02
CA ALA A 107 2.31 -2.46 26.60
C ALA A 107 1.42 -1.53 25.76
N ASP A 108 0.20 -1.23 26.20
CA ASP A 108 -0.67 -0.24 25.52
C ASP A 108 -0.05 1.16 25.54
N GLN A 109 0.51 1.59 26.68
CA GLN A 109 1.19 2.89 26.78
C GLN A 109 2.46 2.94 25.92
N PHE A 110 3.23 1.85 25.85
CA PHE A 110 4.42 1.78 25.01
C PHE A 110 4.06 1.86 23.53
N VAL A 111 3.04 1.11 23.08
CA VAL A 111 2.55 1.19 21.70
C VAL A 111 2.05 2.61 21.40
N ALA A 112 1.28 3.22 22.30
CA ALA A 112 0.81 4.60 22.13
C ALA A 112 1.97 5.62 22.08
N LEU A 113 3.01 5.42 22.91
CA LEU A 113 4.22 6.26 22.90
C LEU A 113 5.01 6.08 21.60
N HIS A 114 5.17 4.85 21.12
CA HIS A 114 5.85 4.57 19.85
C HIS A 114 5.10 5.17 18.67
N GLN A 115 3.77 5.03 18.64
CA GLN A 115 2.93 5.71 17.65
C GLN A 115 3.08 7.23 17.75
N ALA A 116 3.06 7.80 18.96
CA ALA A 116 3.28 9.23 19.17
C ALA A 116 4.69 9.69 18.75
N TYR A 117 5.71 8.86 18.94
CA TYR A 117 7.08 9.09 18.49
C TYR A 117 7.16 9.10 16.95
N LEU A 118 6.57 8.10 16.29
CA LEU A 118 6.47 8.08 14.82
C LEU A 118 5.74 9.34 14.32
N HIS A 119 4.63 9.73 14.96
CA HIS A 119 3.91 10.96 14.64
C HIS A 119 4.72 12.24 14.94
N ALA A 120 5.58 12.25 15.96
CA ALA A 120 6.44 13.38 16.28
C ALA A 120 7.61 13.50 15.29
N GLY A 121 8.21 12.38 14.88
CA GLY A 121 9.17 12.32 13.77
C GLY A 121 8.54 12.81 12.46
N GLN A 122 7.29 12.43 12.20
CA GLN A 122 6.51 13.00 11.10
C GLN A 122 6.31 14.51 11.25
N ARG A 123 6.11 15.05 12.45
CA ARG A 123 6.03 16.50 12.70
C ARG A 123 7.35 17.23 12.47
N LEU A 124 8.50 16.61 12.72
CA LEU A 124 9.80 17.19 12.39
C LEU A 124 10.00 17.28 10.86
N GLN A 125 9.56 16.26 10.11
CA GLN A 125 9.49 16.34 8.64
C GLN A 125 8.52 17.43 8.15
N ILE A 126 7.47 17.74 8.92
CA ILE A 126 6.53 18.85 8.67
C ILE A 126 7.17 20.23 8.99
N VAL A 127 8.09 20.30 9.95
CA VAL A 127 8.82 21.55 10.26
C VAL A 127 9.88 21.84 9.20
N ASP A 128 10.56 20.81 8.67
CA ASP A 128 11.43 20.94 7.49
C ASP A 128 10.63 21.37 6.23
N GLU A 129 9.37 20.95 6.12
CA GLU A 129 8.38 21.40 5.14
C GLU A 129 8.10 22.92 5.24
N ALA A 130 8.00 23.47 6.46
CA ALA A 130 7.81 24.91 6.67
C ALA A 130 9.08 25.73 6.38
N LEU A 131 10.26 25.15 6.56
CA LEU A 131 11.55 25.80 6.29
C LEU A 131 11.96 25.75 4.81
N SER A 132 11.49 24.73 4.06
CA SER A 132 11.77 24.56 2.63
C SER A 132 10.76 25.26 1.72
N SER A 133 9.63 25.73 2.25
CA SER A 133 8.66 26.54 1.53
C SER A 133 8.77 28.01 1.95
N ASP A 134 8.93 28.93 1.01
CA ASP A 134 8.78 30.39 1.25
C ASP A 134 7.34 30.80 1.68
N ASN A 135 6.47 29.84 2.03
CA ASN A 135 5.13 30.11 2.53
C ASN A 135 5.17 30.42 4.03
N ALA A 136 5.43 31.68 4.35
CA ALA A 136 5.31 32.30 5.68
C ALA A 136 3.87 32.28 6.28
N GLY A 137 2.99 31.37 5.83
CA GLY A 137 1.56 31.35 6.15
C GLY A 137 1.04 30.09 6.88
N GLY A 138 1.86 29.07 7.17
CA GLY A 138 1.53 27.97 8.09
C GLY A 138 0.28 27.11 7.78
N SER A 139 -0.45 27.36 6.68
CA SER A 139 -1.64 26.60 6.30
C SER A 139 -1.30 25.54 5.26
N ARG A 140 -1.49 24.25 5.61
CA ARG A 140 -1.40 23.13 4.67
C ARG A 140 -2.37 23.32 3.49
N LEU A 141 -1.93 22.97 2.29
CA LEU A 141 -2.78 23.06 1.10
C LEU A 141 -3.87 21.98 1.13
N PRO A 142 -5.08 22.23 0.58
CA PRO A 142 -6.18 21.25 0.59
C PRO A 142 -5.82 19.87 0.03
N TRP A 143 -4.98 19.83 -1.02
CA TRP A 143 -4.50 18.58 -1.61
C TRP A 143 -3.60 17.77 -0.67
N GLU A 144 -2.79 18.45 0.15
CA GLU A 144 -1.89 17.79 1.11
C GLU A 144 -2.68 17.19 2.27
N GLU A 145 -3.72 17.88 2.73
CA GLU A 145 -4.61 17.42 3.79
C GLU A 145 -5.30 16.10 3.40
N VAL A 146 -5.82 16.01 2.18
CA VAL A 146 -6.46 14.79 1.67
C VAL A 146 -5.46 13.66 1.47
N ARG A 147 -4.26 13.97 0.95
CA ARG A 147 -3.19 12.98 0.80
C ARG A 147 -2.79 12.38 2.15
N ASP A 148 -2.61 13.24 3.17
CA ASP A 148 -2.26 12.81 4.52
C ASP A 148 -3.39 11.98 5.15
N TRP A 149 -4.64 12.31 4.87
CA TRP A 149 -5.78 11.50 5.32
C TRP A 149 -5.73 10.07 4.77
N PHE A 150 -5.51 9.88 3.46
CA PHE A 150 -5.40 8.54 2.88
C PHE A 150 -4.25 7.72 3.48
N HIS A 151 -3.12 8.38 3.77
CA HIS A 151 -1.98 7.75 4.41
C HIS A 151 -2.32 7.31 5.84
N ASN A 152 -2.89 8.21 6.66
CA ASN A 152 -3.24 7.92 8.05
C ASN A 152 -4.35 6.87 8.19
N SER A 153 -5.21 6.74 7.18
CA SER A 153 -6.25 5.69 7.12
C SER A 153 -5.70 4.32 6.70
N GLY A 154 -4.38 4.13 6.59
CA GLY A 154 -3.78 2.87 6.14
C GLY A 154 -4.11 2.51 4.69
N ASN A 155 -4.52 3.51 3.89
CA ASN A 155 -4.96 3.37 2.52
C ASN A 155 -6.08 2.33 2.28
N TYR A 156 -6.90 2.05 3.30
CA TYR A 156 -8.07 1.17 3.21
C TYR A 156 -9.27 1.81 3.91
N VAL A 157 -10.43 1.80 3.24
CA VAL A 157 -11.66 2.44 3.72
C VAL A 157 -12.76 1.39 3.79
N ASP A 158 -12.88 0.71 4.94
CA ASP A 158 -13.67 -0.52 5.08
C ASP A 158 -15.13 -0.40 4.61
N ILE A 159 -15.83 0.63 5.11
CA ILE A 159 -17.24 0.86 4.76
C ILE A 159 -17.43 1.01 3.25
N LEU A 160 -16.54 1.77 2.60
CA LEU A 160 -16.64 2.08 1.19
C LEU A 160 -16.20 0.90 0.33
N ASP A 161 -15.16 0.18 0.75
CA ASP A 161 -14.65 -1.00 0.05
C ASP A 161 -15.67 -2.14 0.04
N ARG A 162 -16.36 -2.39 1.17
CA ARG A 162 -17.42 -3.39 1.26
C ARG A 162 -18.64 -3.03 0.41
N ALA A 163 -19.06 -1.76 0.45
CA ALA A 163 -20.18 -1.29 -0.36
C ALA A 163 -19.86 -1.37 -1.86
N ALA A 164 -18.65 -0.96 -2.25
CA ALA A 164 -18.14 -1.08 -3.61
C ALA A 164 -18.01 -2.55 -4.08
N GLU A 165 -17.53 -3.45 -3.21
CA GLU A 165 -17.45 -4.88 -3.50
C GLU A 165 -18.85 -5.48 -3.75
N ALA A 166 -19.83 -5.18 -2.89
CA ALA A 166 -21.20 -5.66 -3.06
C ALA A 166 -21.83 -5.16 -4.37
N LEU A 167 -21.58 -3.90 -4.73
CA LEU A 167 -22.05 -3.31 -5.98
C LEU A 167 -21.34 -3.93 -7.19
N GLY A 168 -20.03 -4.12 -7.14
CA GLY A 168 -19.26 -4.82 -8.17
C GLY A 168 -19.73 -6.26 -8.38
N ASP A 169 -19.98 -7.00 -7.29
CA ASP A 169 -20.51 -8.36 -7.33
C ASP A 169 -21.90 -8.45 -7.98
N LYS A 170 -22.76 -7.46 -7.72
CA LYS A 170 -24.08 -7.35 -8.38
C LYS A 170 -23.96 -7.10 -9.88
N LEU A 171 -22.98 -6.30 -10.31
CA LEU A 171 -22.84 -5.84 -11.70
C LEU A 171 -22.06 -6.80 -12.61
N ARG A 172 -21.17 -7.63 -12.05
CA ARG A 172 -20.30 -8.52 -12.83
C ARG A 172 -20.98 -9.79 -13.35
N GLY A 173 -22.12 -10.18 -12.78
CA GLY A 173 -22.76 -11.46 -13.09
C GLY A 173 -21.81 -12.64 -12.84
N ALA A 174 -21.54 -13.44 -13.87
CA ALA A 174 -20.65 -14.60 -13.77
C ALA A 174 -19.15 -14.27 -13.97
N GLN A 175 -18.81 -13.06 -14.42
CA GLN A 175 -17.43 -12.66 -14.70
C GLN A 175 -16.66 -12.27 -13.44
N LEU A 176 -15.34 -12.15 -13.53
CA LEU A 176 -14.50 -11.67 -12.41
C LEU A 176 -14.76 -10.20 -12.06
N THR A 177 -15.24 -9.42 -13.03
CA THR A 177 -15.32 -7.96 -12.92
C THR A 177 -16.47 -7.40 -13.78
N PRO A 178 -17.09 -6.25 -13.41
CA PRO A 178 -18.21 -5.69 -14.16
C PRO A 178 -17.89 -5.32 -15.61
N ALA A 179 -18.60 -5.89 -16.58
CA ALA A 179 -18.48 -5.48 -17.97
C ALA A 179 -18.93 -4.01 -18.17
N ILE A 180 -18.46 -3.36 -19.23
CA ILE A 180 -18.81 -1.95 -19.48
C ILE A 180 -20.32 -1.77 -19.65
N GLU A 181 -20.97 -2.72 -20.31
CA GLU A 181 -22.42 -2.76 -20.55
C GLU A 181 -23.19 -2.86 -19.23
N GLY A 182 -22.67 -3.59 -18.25
CA GLY A 182 -23.27 -3.70 -16.92
C GLY A 182 -23.22 -2.37 -16.16
N LEU A 183 -22.10 -1.65 -16.25
CA LEU A 183 -21.96 -0.30 -15.67
C LEU A 183 -22.91 0.68 -16.35
N GLU A 184 -22.97 0.65 -17.69
CA GLU A 184 -23.86 1.53 -18.45
C GLU A 184 -25.32 1.28 -18.15
N LEU A 185 -25.74 0.02 -18.10
CA LEU A 185 -27.12 -0.36 -17.81
C LEU A 185 -27.55 0.12 -16.43
N TYR A 186 -26.67 0.00 -15.43
CA TYR A 186 -26.96 0.48 -14.09
C TYR A 186 -27.08 2.01 -14.05
N LEU A 187 -26.16 2.73 -14.70
CA LEU A 187 -26.21 4.18 -14.81
C LEU A 187 -27.52 4.65 -15.48
N ARG A 188 -27.93 4.02 -16.58
CA ARG A 188 -29.15 4.36 -17.31
C ARG A 188 -30.42 4.04 -16.52
N ASN A 189 -30.51 2.83 -15.97
CA ASN A 189 -31.78 2.32 -15.42
C ASN A 189 -31.98 2.63 -13.95
N ALA A 190 -30.93 2.46 -13.14
CA ALA A 190 -31.04 2.64 -11.68
C ALA A 190 -30.78 4.09 -11.27
N LEU A 191 -29.95 4.81 -12.02
CA LEU A 191 -29.56 6.20 -11.73
C LEU A 191 -30.11 7.22 -12.73
N SER A 192 -30.89 6.79 -13.74
CA SER A 192 -31.50 7.65 -14.76
C SER A 192 -30.52 8.57 -15.49
N ILE A 193 -29.31 8.08 -15.77
CA ILE A 193 -28.25 8.85 -16.44
C ILE A 193 -28.22 8.57 -17.95
N SER A 194 -28.24 9.64 -18.73
CA SER A 194 -27.99 9.62 -20.18
C SER A 194 -26.49 9.60 -20.46
N LEU A 195 -26.01 8.56 -21.12
CA LEU A 195 -24.60 8.42 -21.51
C LEU A 195 -24.37 8.96 -22.91
N LEU A 196 -23.46 9.94 -23.01
CA LEU A 196 -23.05 10.56 -24.25
C LEU A 196 -21.57 10.27 -24.48
N TYR A 197 -21.22 9.85 -25.69
CA TYR A 197 -19.86 9.50 -26.03
C TYR A 197 -19.34 10.45 -27.10
N SER A 198 -18.30 11.23 -26.79
CA SER A 198 -17.72 12.24 -27.67
C SER A 198 -16.21 12.07 -27.82
N HIS A 199 -15.59 12.77 -28.75
CA HIS A 199 -14.12 12.83 -28.87
C HIS A 199 -13.61 14.15 -28.31
N ASN A 200 -12.43 14.13 -27.69
CA ASN A 200 -11.72 15.31 -27.19
C ASN A 200 -12.47 16.10 -26.09
N ALA A 201 -13.35 15.45 -25.34
CA ALA A 201 -14.06 16.02 -24.20
C ALA A 201 -13.29 15.87 -22.87
N GLY A 202 -12.05 15.38 -22.90
CA GLY A 202 -11.22 15.21 -21.70
C GLY A 202 -11.32 13.81 -21.13
N LEU A 203 -11.73 13.66 -19.87
CA LEU A 203 -11.93 12.33 -19.25
C LEU A 203 -13.42 12.02 -19.10
N ARG A 204 -14.15 12.91 -18.43
CA ARG A 204 -15.60 12.90 -18.35
C ARG A 204 -16.11 14.29 -18.01
N ASP A 205 -17.37 14.54 -18.32
CA ASP A 205 -18.13 15.69 -17.86
C ASP A 205 -19.53 15.25 -17.43
N PHE A 206 -20.05 15.78 -16.33
CA PHE A 206 -21.34 15.36 -15.78
C PHE A 206 -22.20 16.57 -15.46
N ASP A 207 -23.36 16.63 -16.11
CA ASP A 207 -24.41 17.61 -15.82
C ASP A 207 -25.43 16.97 -14.84
N PRO A 208 -25.45 17.40 -13.57
CA PRO A 208 -26.39 16.86 -12.59
C PRO A 208 -27.84 17.33 -12.80
N GLN A 209 -28.08 18.44 -13.51
CA GLN A 209 -29.42 18.95 -13.78
C GLN A 209 -30.09 18.17 -14.90
N MET A 210 -29.34 17.89 -15.97
CA MET A 210 -29.84 17.10 -17.11
C MET A 210 -29.66 15.59 -16.90
N GLY A 211 -28.81 15.17 -15.97
CA GLY A 211 -28.45 13.76 -15.80
C GLY A 211 -27.61 13.24 -16.98
N HIS A 212 -26.80 14.10 -17.61
CA HIS A 212 -26.00 13.76 -18.78
C HIS A 212 -24.56 13.50 -18.36
N LEU A 213 -24.04 12.31 -18.66
CA LEU A 213 -22.63 11.95 -18.49
C LEU A 213 -21.97 11.85 -19.86
N VAL A 214 -21.04 12.75 -20.14
CA VAL A 214 -20.20 12.74 -21.33
C VAL A 214 -18.91 11.98 -21.02
N ILE A 215 -18.58 10.95 -21.81
CA ILE A 215 -17.33 10.19 -21.74
C ILE A 215 -16.54 10.38 -23.02
N ASP A 216 -15.26 10.71 -22.89
CA ASP A 216 -14.36 10.84 -24.05
C ASP A 216 -13.98 9.45 -24.60
N GLN A 217 -14.40 9.15 -25.83
CA GLN A 217 -14.15 7.91 -26.55
C GLN A 217 -12.67 7.70 -26.90
N SER A 218 -11.88 8.78 -26.99
CA SER A 218 -10.45 8.71 -27.34
C SER A 218 -9.59 8.11 -26.23
N GLN A 219 -10.14 7.98 -25.02
CA GLN A 219 -9.44 7.33 -23.91
C GLN A 219 -9.28 5.83 -24.15
N PRO A 220 -8.23 5.20 -23.59
CA PRO A 220 -8.13 3.74 -23.52
C PRO A 220 -9.36 3.09 -22.86
N ALA A 221 -9.66 1.84 -23.21
CA ALA A 221 -10.88 1.15 -22.78
C ALA A 221 -11.00 1.06 -21.25
N GLU A 222 -9.89 0.73 -20.58
CA GLU A 222 -9.76 0.66 -19.13
C GLU A 222 -9.97 2.03 -18.45
N SER A 223 -9.64 3.13 -19.14
CA SER A 223 -9.87 4.48 -18.64
C SER A 223 -11.35 4.86 -18.75
N ARG A 224 -12.00 4.58 -19.88
CA ARG A 224 -13.45 4.81 -20.06
C ARG A 224 -14.26 4.03 -19.04
N ARG A 225 -13.93 2.76 -18.87
CA ARG A 225 -14.57 1.86 -17.89
C ARG A 225 -14.42 2.37 -16.46
N PHE A 226 -13.24 2.91 -16.12
CA PHE A 226 -13.01 3.55 -14.83
C PHE A 226 -13.80 4.85 -14.63
N GLN A 227 -13.98 5.68 -15.67
CA GLN A 227 -14.81 6.89 -15.56
C GLN A 227 -16.29 6.55 -15.31
N LEU A 228 -16.82 5.51 -15.96
CA LEU A 228 -18.17 5.01 -15.68
C LEU A 228 -18.30 4.50 -14.24
N ALA A 229 -17.35 3.67 -13.79
CA ALA A 229 -17.34 3.17 -12.42
C ALA A 229 -17.19 4.30 -11.38
N HIS A 230 -16.41 5.34 -11.69
CA HIS A 230 -16.30 6.53 -10.85
C HIS A 230 -17.63 7.26 -10.72
N GLN A 231 -18.29 7.56 -11.84
CA GLN A 231 -19.57 8.27 -11.79
C GLN A 231 -20.62 7.45 -11.04
N LEU A 232 -20.67 6.14 -11.31
CA LEU A 232 -21.54 5.21 -10.61
C LEU A 232 -21.25 5.21 -9.11
N ALA A 233 -19.99 5.12 -8.68
CA ALA A 233 -19.62 5.18 -7.27
C ALA A 233 -20.01 6.51 -6.61
N ALA A 234 -19.73 7.64 -7.26
CA ALA A 234 -20.04 8.97 -6.74
C ALA A 234 -21.55 9.20 -6.51
N MET A 235 -22.39 8.49 -7.27
CA MET A 235 -23.84 8.58 -7.15
C MET A 235 -24.42 7.51 -6.23
N ALA A 236 -24.10 6.24 -6.48
CA ALA A 236 -24.68 5.09 -5.79
C ALA A 236 -24.16 4.91 -4.37
N LEU A 237 -22.94 5.37 -4.08
CA LEU A 237 -22.29 5.26 -2.77
C LEU A 237 -22.11 6.63 -2.11
N ARG A 238 -22.99 7.59 -2.44
CA ARG A 238 -22.92 8.97 -1.98
C ARG A 238 -22.97 9.05 -0.45
N ASP A 239 -23.80 8.24 0.18
CA ASP A 239 -24.02 8.28 1.62
C ASP A 239 -22.81 7.74 2.38
N GLU A 240 -22.23 6.63 1.92
CA GLU A 240 -20.99 6.07 2.47
C GLU A 240 -19.81 7.03 2.27
N ILE A 241 -19.70 7.65 1.10
CA ILE A 241 -18.67 8.67 0.84
C ILE A 241 -18.86 9.85 1.80
N SER A 242 -20.08 10.35 1.94
CA SER A 242 -20.38 11.49 2.81
C SER A 242 -20.08 11.17 4.28
N GLN A 243 -20.43 9.97 4.74
CA GLN A 243 -20.12 9.51 6.08
C GLN A 243 -18.60 9.52 6.36
N VAL A 244 -17.79 9.06 5.42
CA VAL A 244 -16.32 9.07 5.56
C VAL A 244 -15.78 10.51 5.53
N VAL A 245 -16.29 11.38 4.65
CA VAL A 245 -15.87 12.79 4.56
C VAL A 245 -16.17 13.57 5.84
N GLU A 246 -17.37 13.40 6.42
CA GLU A 246 -17.75 14.04 7.67
C GLU A 246 -16.92 13.51 8.86
N GLY A 247 -16.64 12.20 8.87
CA GLY A 247 -15.76 11.58 9.86
C GLY A 247 -14.30 12.05 9.80
N ALA A 248 -13.83 12.52 8.64
CA ALA A 248 -12.44 12.95 8.42
C ALA A 248 -12.09 14.29 9.10
N LYS A 249 -13.09 15.09 9.52
CA LYS A 249 -12.91 16.38 10.21
C LYS A 249 -11.93 17.35 9.51
N LEU A 250 -11.98 17.39 8.17
CA LEU A 250 -11.11 18.25 7.35
C LEU A 250 -11.42 19.73 7.54
N ARG A 251 -10.39 20.58 7.41
CA ARG A 251 -10.44 22.02 7.70
C ARG A 251 -11.23 22.83 6.68
N THR A 252 -11.01 22.56 5.38
CA THR A 252 -11.56 23.40 4.32
C THR A 252 -12.65 22.68 3.50
N PRO A 253 -13.63 23.42 2.95
CA PRO A 253 -14.61 22.85 2.02
C PRO A 253 -13.95 22.22 0.79
N ALA A 254 -12.87 22.83 0.28
CA ALA A 254 -12.10 22.31 -0.85
C ALA A 254 -11.48 20.94 -0.52
N SER A 255 -10.93 20.76 0.68
CA SER A 255 -10.40 19.47 1.13
C SER A 255 -11.50 18.40 1.19
N ARG A 256 -12.70 18.74 1.66
CA ARG A 256 -13.85 17.81 1.69
C ARG A 256 -14.27 17.38 0.29
N GLN A 257 -14.33 18.30 -0.66
CA GLN A 257 -14.64 17.98 -2.06
C GLN A 257 -13.54 17.11 -2.69
N LEU A 258 -12.26 17.45 -2.47
CA LEU A 258 -11.14 16.65 -2.95
C LEU A 258 -11.15 15.24 -2.35
N LEU A 259 -11.46 15.09 -1.06
CA LEU A 259 -11.61 13.79 -0.43
C LEU A 259 -12.77 13.00 -1.04
N SER A 260 -13.92 13.63 -1.24
CA SER A 260 -15.08 13.00 -1.90
C SER A 260 -14.72 12.44 -3.29
N ILE A 261 -14.01 13.22 -4.11
CA ILE A 261 -13.51 12.77 -5.42
C ILE A 261 -12.50 11.62 -5.27
N GLY A 262 -11.60 11.71 -4.28
CA GLY A 262 -10.63 10.66 -3.97
C GLY A 262 -11.31 9.34 -3.57
N LEU A 263 -12.36 9.42 -2.74
CA LEU A 263 -13.15 8.27 -2.30
C LEU A 263 -13.96 7.68 -3.46
N ALA A 264 -14.53 8.50 -4.34
CA ALA A 264 -15.17 7.99 -5.56
C ALA A 264 -14.18 7.27 -6.48
N ASN A 265 -12.93 7.74 -6.60
CA ASN A 265 -11.86 7.02 -7.30
C ASN A 265 -11.49 5.70 -6.61
N TYR A 266 -11.40 5.69 -5.27
CA TYR A 266 -11.15 4.49 -4.49
C TYR A 266 -12.26 3.44 -4.73
N ALA A 267 -13.51 3.86 -4.59
CA ALA A 267 -14.69 3.02 -4.80
C ALA A 267 -14.79 2.50 -6.24
N ALA A 268 -14.48 3.33 -7.25
CA ALA A 268 -14.41 2.87 -8.64
C ALA A 268 -13.42 1.72 -8.82
N GLY A 269 -12.23 1.83 -8.20
CA GLY A 269 -11.26 0.75 -8.15
C GLY A 269 -11.81 -0.50 -7.46
N ALA A 270 -12.48 -0.36 -6.33
CA ALA A 270 -13.07 -1.48 -5.58
C ALA A 270 -14.28 -2.14 -6.29
N ILE A 271 -15.05 -1.40 -7.09
CA ILE A 271 -16.12 -1.94 -7.94
C ILE A 271 -15.53 -2.78 -9.08
N LEU A 272 -14.52 -2.25 -9.76
CA LEU A 272 -13.85 -2.94 -10.87
C LEU A 272 -12.96 -4.08 -10.39
N MET A 273 -12.44 -4.02 -9.18
CA MET A 273 -11.60 -5.05 -8.58
C MET A 273 -12.17 -5.42 -7.20
N PRO A 274 -13.28 -6.20 -7.16
CA PRO A 274 -13.91 -6.64 -5.91
C PRO A 274 -12.90 -7.29 -4.99
N TYR A 275 -12.88 -6.87 -3.72
CA TYR A 275 -11.77 -7.09 -2.79
C TYR A 275 -11.33 -8.56 -2.71
N ARG A 276 -12.24 -9.48 -2.37
CA ARG A 276 -11.90 -10.90 -2.16
C ARG A 276 -11.38 -11.53 -3.45
N ARG A 277 -12.10 -11.33 -4.55
CA ARG A 277 -11.74 -11.88 -5.88
C ARG A 277 -10.40 -11.36 -6.38
N PHE A 278 -10.17 -10.04 -6.26
CA PHE A 278 -8.92 -9.44 -6.66
C PHE A 278 -7.75 -9.91 -5.80
N ARG A 279 -7.94 -10.04 -4.48
CA ARG A 279 -6.94 -10.61 -3.57
C ARG A 279 -6.62 -12.08 -3.93
N GLU A 280 -7.63 -12.90 -4.16
CA GLU A 280 -7.48 -14.31 -4.52
C GLU A 280 -6.70 -14.46 -5.83
N GLU A 281 -7.10 -13.72 -6.87
CA GLU A 281 -6.40 -13.75 -8.16
C GLU A 281 -4.96 -13.22 -8.03
N ALA A 282 -4.76 -12.12 -7.28
CA ALA A 282 -3.43 -11.57 -7.03
C ALA A 282 -2.51 -12.60 -6.37
N ARG A 283 -2.99 -13.36 -5.39
CA ARG A 283 -2.21 -14.45 -4.78
C ARG A 283 -1.98 -15.59 -5.77
N ALA A 284 -2.99 -16.00 -6.53
CA ALA A 284 -2.89 -17.09 -7.50
C ALA A 284 -1.81 -16.86 -8.57
N VAL A 285 -1.66 -15.61 -9.03
CA VAL A 285 -0.64 -15.23 -10.02
C VAL A 285 0.63 -14.65 -9.39
N ARG A 286 0.83 -14.78 -8.07
CA ARG A 286 1.97 -14.20 -7.33
C ARG A 286 2.19 -12.72 -7.65
N HIS A 287 1.09 -11.97 -7.70
CA HIS A 287 1.05 -10.53 -7.94
C HIS A 287 1.69 -10.10 -9.28
N ASP A 288 1.63 -10.96 -10.30
CA ASP A 288 1.89 -10.56 -11.68
C ASP A 288 0.85 -9.52 -12.14
N ILE A 289 1.29 -8.27 -12.23
CA ILE A 289 0.43 -7.12 -12.51
C ILE A 289 -0.13 -7.20 -13.93
N ASP A 290 0.64 -7.69 -14.91
CA ASP A 290 0.16 -7.78 -16.30
C ASP A 290 -0.95 -8.84 -16.42
N ARG A 291 -0.86 -9.96 -15.68
CA ARG A 291 -1.96 -10.94 -15.58
C ARG A 291 -3.19 -10.37 -14.88
N LEU A 292 -3.02 -9.57 -13.83
CA LEU A 292 -4.13 -8.88 -13.18
C LEU A 292 -4.81 -7.86 -14.09
N CYS A 293 -4.04 -7.13 -14.90
CA CYS A 293 -4.58 -6.23 -15.91
C CYS A 293 -5.48 -6.97 -16.91
N GLN A 294 -5.04 -8.14 -17.37
CA GLN A 294 -5.82 -8.99 -18.28
C GLN A 294 -7.10 -9.52 -17.63
N ALA A 295 -6.99 -10.10 -16.43
CA ALA A 295 -8.12 -10.72 -15.73
C ALA A 295 -9.21 -9.70 -15.36
N PHE A 296 -8.82 -8.50 -14.93
CA PHE A 296 -9.76 -7.46 -14.50
C PHE A 296 -10.02 -6.39 -15.54
N SER A 297 -9.38 -6.42 -16.73
CA SER A 297 -9.51 -5.40 -17.78
C SER A 297 -9.29 -3.98 -17.24
N VAL A 298 -8.19 -3.81 -16.49
CA VAL A 298 -7.76 -2.56 -15.83
C VAL A 298 -6.36 -2.16 -16.30
N SER A 299 -5.98 -0.90 -16.12
CA SER A 299 -4.63 -0.44 -16.41
C SER A 299 -3.62 -0.92 -15.36
N PHE A 300 -2.34 -0.92 -15.75
CA PHE A 300 -1.24 -1.22 -14.83
C PHE A 300 -1.27 -0.35 -13.57
N GLU A 301 -1.50 0.96 -13.72
CA GLU A 301 -1.61 1.89 -12.59
C GLU A 301 -2.83 1.57 -11.70
N GLN A 302 -3.96 1.19 -12.29
CA GLN A 302 -5.17 0.82 -11.54
C GLN A 302 -4.96 -0.45 -10.72
N ALA A 303 -4.34 -1.49 -11.31
CA ALA A 303 -4.01 -2.73 -10.61
C ALA A 303 -3.03 -2.48 -9.45
N CYS A 304 -1.92 -1.76 -9.69
CA CYS A 304 -0.98 -1.39 -8.63
C CYS A 304 -1.65 -0.58 -7.51
N HIS A 305 -2.52 0.37 -7.87
CA HIS A 305 -3.27 1.13 -6.88
C HIS A 305 -4.14 0.22 -6.03
N ARG A 306 -4.88 -0.73 -6.63
CA ARG A 306 -5.73 -1.67 -5.89
C ARG A 306 -4.92 -2.57 -4.97
N LEU A 307 -3.78 -3.10 -5.43
CA LEU A 307 -2.88 -3.90 -4.60
C LEU A 307 -2.46 -3.16 -3.33
N SER A 308 -2.19 -1.86 -3.43
CA SER A 308 -1.84 -1.01 -2.26
C SER A 308 -2.97 -0.73 -1.28
N THR A 309 -4.19 -1.23 -1.53
CA THR A 309 -5.39 -1.02 -0.70
C THR A 309 -5.88 -2.29 -0.01
N LEU A 310 -5.22 -3.45 -0.21
CA LEU A 310 -5.68 -4.74 0.31
C LEU A 310 -5.39 -4.93 1.81
N GLN A 311 -5.93 -4.05 2.66
CA GLN A 311 -5.70 -4.03 4.12
C GLN A 311 -6.96 -4.30 4.95
N ARG A 312 -7.96 -5.01 4.39
CA ARG A 312 -9.15 -5.45 5.11
C ARG A 312 -8.76 -6.37 6.29
N PRO A 313 -9.23 -6.08 7.51
CA PRO A 313 -9.04 -6.99 8.65
C PRO A 313 -9.50 -8.41 8.34
N ASN A 314 -8.74 -9.42 8.77
CA ASN A 314 -9.00 -10.84 8.52
C ASN A 314 -8.94 -11.28 7.03
N ALA A 315 -8.54 -10.39 6.11
CA ALA A 315 -8.37 -10.70 4.69
C ALA A 315 -7.27 -9.83 4.05
N ARG A 316 -6.15 -9.64 4.73
CA ARG A 316 -5.06 -8.78 4.25
C ARG A 316 -4.37 -9.40 3.03
N GLY A 317 -4.02 -8.55 2.06
CA GLY A 317 -3.06 -8.88 1.00
C GLY A 317 -1.64 -8.48 1.40
N VAL A 318 -0.67 -8.70 0.50
CA VAL A 318 0.71 -8.23 0.72
C VAL A 318 0.69 -6.73 1.02
N PRO A 319 1.32 -6.25 2.11
CA PRO A 319 1.48 -4.84 2.35
C PRO A 319 2.41 -4.27 1.29
N PHE A 320 1.84 -3.52 0.35
CA PHE A 320 2.60 -2.83 -0.68
C PHE A 320 2.74 -1.34 -0.36
N PHE A 321 3.91 -0.79 -0.64
CA PHE A 321 4.00 0.61 -1.01
C PHE A 321 3.68 0.79 -2.49
N PHE A 322 3.09 1.93 -2.82
CA PHE A 322 2.81 2.38 -4.17
C PHE A 322 3.26 3.83 -4.30
N CYS A 323 3.92 4.16 -5.41
CA CYS A 323 4.13 5.56 -5.77
C CYS A 323 3.99 5.78 -7.28
N ARG A 324 3.74 7.03 -7.65
CA ARG A 324 3.80 7.51 -9.04
C ARG A 324 4.73 8.71 -9.13
N VAL A 325 5.76 8.58 -9.97
CA VAL A 325 6.82 9.57 -10.16
C VAL A 325 6.76 10.12 -11.58
N ASP A 326 7.02 11.41 -11.77
CA ASP A 326 7.15 12.03 -13.10
C ASP A 326 8.63 12.12 -13.56
N MET A 327 8.86 12.66 -14.75
CA MET A 327 10.21 12.84 -15.34
C MET A 327 11.14 13.72 -14.50
N ALA A 328 10.60 14.57 -13.63
CA ALA A 328 11.38 15.45 -12.76
C ALA A 328 11.64 14.83 -11.37
N GLY A 329 11.17 13.60 -11.14
CA GLY A 329 11.29 12.93 -9.85
C GLY A 329 10.23 13.36 -8.83
N ASN A 330 9.19 14.11 -9.24
CA ASN A 330 8.12 14.50 -8.33
C ASN A 330 7.21 13.30 -8.05
N ILE A 331 7.00 13.00 -6.76
CA ILE A 331 6.05 11.98 -6.34
C ILE A 331 4.64 12.59 -6.38
N THR A 332 3.90 12.31 -7.44
CA THR A 332 2.54 12.83 -7.67
C THR A 332 1.46 12.02 -6.97
N LYS A 333 1.76 10.79 -6.55
CA LYS A 333 0.86 9.92 -5.78
C LYS A 333 1.69 8.94 -4.95
N ARG A 334 1.27 8.67 -3.72
CA ARG A 334 1.92 7.70 -2.85
C ARG A 334 0.93 7.09 -1.85
N HIS A 335 1.09 5.81 -1.61
CA HIS A 335 0.37 5.05 -0.60
C HIS A 335 1.35 4.03 0.00
N SER A 336 1.26 3.75 1.29
CA SER A 336 2.11 2.74 1.90
C SER A 336 1.33 1.98 2.95
N ALA A 337 1.26 0.66 2.77
CA ALA A 337 0.90 -0.29 3.83
C ALA A 337 2.16 -0.91 4.49
N THR A 338 3.36 -0.45 4.10
CA THR A 338 4.65 -0.91 4.62
C THR A 338 5.28 0.11 5.56
N ARG A 339 6.38 -0.26 6.21
CA ARG A 339 7.21 0.67 6.98
C ARG A 339 7.89 1.73 6.12
N LEU A 340 8.02 1.51 4.80
CA LEU A 340 8.68 2.46 3.91
C LEU A 340 7.96 3.81 3.92
N GLN A 341 8.67 4.83 4.40
CA GLN A 341 8.21 6.21 4.40
C GLN A 341 8.83 6.98 3.25
N PHE A 342 7.99 7.65 2.46
CA PHE A 342 8.45 8.52 1.38
C PHE A 342 8.66 9.94 1.89
N ALA A 343 9.76 10.59 1.48
CA ALA A 343 10.01 11.99 1.77
C ALA A 343 8.81 12.83 1.30
N ARG A 344 8.29 13.72 2.17
CA ARG A 344 7.21 14.66 1.79
C ARG A 344 7.67 15.66 0.73
N PHE A 345 8.94 16.08 0.82
CA PHE A 345 9.65 16.99 -0.08
C PHE A 345 11.11 16.53 -0.26
N GLY A 346 11.81 17.07 -1.25
CA GLY A 346 13.27 16.88 -1.39
C GLY A 346 13.77 15.81 -2.35
N GLY A 347 12.94 15.36 -3.31
CA GLY A 347 13.31 14.39 -4.34
C GLY A 347 13.55 12.97 -3.80
N ALA A 348 12.98 11.96 -4.43
CA ALA A 348 13.27 10.59 -4.07
C ALA A 348 14.73 10.24 -4.36
N CYS A 349 15.34 9.33 -3.59
CA CYS A 349 16.73 8.93 -3.79
C CYS A 349 17.02 8.57 -5.26
N PRO A 350 18.03 9.17 -5.90
CA PRO A 350 18.35 8.92 -7.31
C PRO A 350 18.81 7.47 -7.58
N LEU A 351 19.26 6.74 -6.56
CA LEU A 351 19.62 5.32 -6.66
C LEU A 351 18.39 4.39 -6.67
N TRP A 352 17.19 4.94 -6.47
CA TRP A 352 15.97 4.16 -6.54
C TRP A 352 15.55 3.95 -8.01
N ILE A 353 15.29 2.70 -8.39
CA ILE A 353 15.09 2.25 -9.77
C ILE A 353 13.90 2.91 -10.49
N VAL A 354 12.97 3.52 -9.74
CA VAL A 354 11.80 4.21 -10.33
C VAL A 354 12.22 5.32 -11.30
N HIS A 355 13.34 6.00 -11.06
CA HIS A 355 13.82 7.08 -11.92
C HIS A 355 14.31 6.56 -13.28
N GLU A 356 14.88 5.36 -13.32
CA GLU A 356 15.24 4.70 -14.59
C GLU A 356 13.97 4.26 -15.33
N ALA A 357 12.97 3.73 -14.61
CA ALA A 357 11.71 3.29 -15.21
C ALA A 357 10.95 4.45 -15.88
N VAL A 358 11.02 5.66 -15.32
CA VAL A 358 10.44 6.85 -15.95
C VAL A 358 11.06 7.14 -17.32
N ALA A 359 12.37 6.91 -17.48
CA ALA A 359 13.10 7.16 -18.72
C ALA A 359 12.86 6.08 -19.79
N ILE A 360 12.56 4.84 -19.37
CA ILE A 360 12.38 3.67 -20.25
C ILE A 360 10.92 3.18 -20.14
N PRO A 361 10.00 3.71 -20.97
CA PRO A 361 8.59 3.30 -20.91
C PRO A 361 8.40 1.82 -21.26
N ASP A 362 7.32 1.23 -20.74
CA ASP A 362 6.85 -0.14 -21.01
C ASP A 362 7.82 -1.28 -20.62
N ARG A 363 8.93 -0.98 -19.95
CA ARG A 363 9.81 -1.98 -19.34
C ARG A 363 9.58 -2.06 -17.83
N ILE A 364 9.43 -3.28 -17.32
CA ILE A 364 9.45 -3.54 -15.88
C ILE A 364 10.90 -3.64 -15.43
N LEU A 365 11.26 -2.83 -14.45
CA LEU A 365 12.54 -2.87 -13.73
C LEU A 365 12.30 -3.35 -12.30
N VAL A 366 13.26 -4.08 -11.75
CA VAL A 366 13.18 -4.66 -10.41
C VAL A 366 14.43 -4.32 -9.61
N GLN A 367 14.28 -4.11 -8.31
CA GLN A 367 15.38 -3.73 -7.43
C GLN A 367 15.18 -4.32 -6.03
N LEU A 368 16.23 -4.92 -5.48
CA LEU A 368 16.36 -5.14 -4.04
C LEU A 368 17.02 -3.91 -3.43
N ALA A 369 16.28 -3.18 -2.60
CA ALA A 369 16.73 -1.94 -1.98
C ALA A 369 16.80 -2.07 -0.46
N GLU A 370 17.78 -1.43 0.17
CA GLU A 370 17.93 -1.35 1.63
C GLU A 370 17.87 0.11 2.07
N THR A 371 16.91 0.44 2.93
CA THR A 371 16.77 1.78 3.50
C THR A 371 17.74 2.01 4.67
N PRO A 372 17.96 3.27 5.10
CA PRO A 372 18.94 3.56 6.15
C PRO A 372 18.66 2.93 7.52
N ASP A 373 17.42 2.50 7.76
CA ASP A 373 16.98 1.73 8.93
C ASP A 373 17.29 0.23 8.84
N GLY A 374 17.92 -0.22 7.74
CA GLY A 374 18.30 -1.62 7.51
C GLY A 374 17.18 -2.49 6.92
N VAL A 375 15.97 -1.96 6.74
CA VAL A 375 14.86 -2.73 6.16
C VAL A 375 15.09 -2.91 4.66
N ARG A 376 14.80 -4.12 4.17
CA ARG A 376 14.97 -4.51 2.76
C ARG A 376 13.63 -4.64 2.06
N TYR A 377 13.57 -4.12 0.84
CA TYR A 377 12.38 -4.11 0.01
C TYR A 377 12.66 -4.69 -1.37
N VAL A 378 11.73 -5.50 -1.87
CA VAL A 378 11.63 -5.82 -3.29
C VAL A 378 10.73 -4.78 -3.94
N SER A 379 11.30 -4.01 -4.86
CA SER A 379 10.59 -2.98 -5.62
C SER A 379 10.53 -3.37 -7.09
N MET A 380 9.36 -3.19 -7.71
CA MET A 380 9.21 -3.14 -9.15
C MET A 380 8.85 -1.72 -9.58
N ALA A 381 9.27 -1.30 -10.77
CA ALA A 381 8.84 -0.06 -11.39
C ALA A 381 8.60 -0.23 -12.89
N LYS A 382 7.61 0.48 -13.45
CA LYS A 382 7.30 0.50 -14.89
C LYS A 382 7.00 1.92 -15.35
N GLY A 383 7.66 2.36 -16.42
CA GLY A 383 7.35 3.61 -17.10
C GLY A 383 6.02 3.51 -17.86
N LEU A 384 5.16 4.52 -17.71
CA LEU A 384 3.84 4.61 -18.31
C LEU A 384 3.72 5.90 -19.14
N VAL A 385 3.18 5.77 -20.35
CA VAL A 385 2.86 6.91 -21.22
C VAL A 385 1.35 7.06 -21.32
N LYS A 386 0.81 8.19 -20.87
CA LYS A 386 -0.60 8.53 -21.08
C LYS A 386 -0.74 9.34 -22.36
N PRO A 387 -1.44 8.82 -23.38
CA PRO A 387 -1.58 9.51 -24.65
C PRO A 387 -2.31 10.85 -24.44
N SER A 388 -1.94 11.82 -25.27
CA SER A 388 -2.50 13.17 -25.28
C SER A 388 -3.66 13.34 -26.29
N GLY A 389 -3.89 12.33 -27.13
CA GLY A 389 -4.93 12.30 -28.16
C GLY A 389 -4.59 13.09 -29.43
N SER A 390 -3.48 13.83 -29.47
CA SER A 390 -3.08 14.63 -30.62
C SER A 390 -1.56 14.84 -30.68
N TYR A 391 -1.03 15.01 -31.88
CA TYR A 391 0.41 15.20 -32.14
C TYR A 391 0.97 16.49 -31.52
N ASP A 392 0.17 17.56 -31.50
CA ASP A 392 0.54 18.88 -30.97
C ASP A 392 0.57 18.96 -29.44
N ARG A 393 0.09 17.91 -28.76
CA ARG A 393 0.05 17.84 -27.30
C ARG A 393 1.07 16.85 -26.78
N ALA A 394 1.93 17.28 -25.87
CA ALA A 394 2.90 16.39 -25.24
C ALA A 394 2.19 15.27 -24.44
N PRO A 395 2.59 13.99 -24.63
CA PRO A 395 2.07 12.91 -23.82
C PRO A 395 2.58 13.05 -22.38
N ARG A 396 1.77 12.62 -21.41
CA ARG A 396 2.17 12.65 -20.00
C ARG A 396 2.94 11.37 -19.67
N ARG A 397 4.13 11.50 -19.10
CA ARG A 397 5.00 10.37 -18.75
C ARG A 397 5.15 10.26 -17.23
N TYR A 398 5.02 9.04 -16.75
CA TYR A 398 5.17 8.70 -15.33
C TYR A 398 5.91 7.37 -15.20
N ALA A 399 6.32 7.02 -14.00
CA ALA A 399 6.53 5.64 -13.62
C ALA A 399 5.68 5.33 -12.40
N VAL A 400 5.23 4.08 -12.33
CA VAL A 400 4.63 3.51 -11.13
C VAL A 400 5.69 2.62 -10.49
N ALA A 401 5.87 2.76 -9.18
CA ALA A 401 6.60 1.78 -8.39
C ALA A 401 5.65 1.09 -7.40
N LEU A 402 5.84 -0.21 -7.24
CA LEU A 402 5.15 -1.05 -6.28
C LEU A 402 6.18 -1.95 -5.60
N GLY A 403 6.10 -2.11 -4.28
CA GLY A 403 7.02 -3.01 -3.60
C GLY A 403 6.60 -3.36 -2.19
N CYS A 404 7.21 -4.39 -1.65
CA CYS A 404 6.93 -4.94 -0.34
C CYS A 404 8.23 -5.22 0.41
N GLU A 405 8.12 -5.40 1.72
CA GLU A 405 9.24 -5.88 2.54
C GLU A 405 9.68 -7.28 2.08
N ILE A 406 10.96 -7.60 2.28
CA ILE A 406 11.58 -8.84 1.80
C ILE A 406 10.88 -10.11 2.33
N ASP A 407 10.27 -10.03 3.51
CA ASP A 407 9.50 -11.13 4.12
C ASP A 407 8.31 -11.57 3.25
N HIS A 408 7.80 -10.65 2.41
CA HIS A 408 6.70 -10.93 1.47
C HIS A 408 7.18 -11.25 0.04
N ALA A 409 8.49 -11.26 -0.21
CA ALA A 409 9.05 -11.41 -1.56
C ALA A 409 8.58 -12.70 -2.27
N ARG A 410 8.32 -13.77 -1.52
CA ARG A 410 7.82 -15.05 -2.09
C ARG A 410 6.46 -14.91 -2.78
N GLU A 411 5.63 -13.98 -2.32
CA GLU A 411 4.31 -13.72 -2.90
C GLU A 411 4.39 -12.81 -4.14
N PHE A 412 5.57 -12.24 -4.45
CA PHE A 412 5.75 -11.23 -5.49
C PHE A 412 6.66 -11.73 -6.60
N ILE A 413 6.10 -12.01 -7.79
CA ILE A 413 6.81 -12.64 -8.92
C ILE A 413 8.09 -11.89 -9.33
N TYR A 414 8.12 -10.57 -9.13
CA TYR A 414 9.27 -9.72 -9.46
C TYR A 414 10.49 -9.92 -8.54
N ALA A 415 10.35 -10.73 -7.47
CA ALA A 415 11.45 -11.16 -6.63
C ALA A 415 12.27 -12.33 -7.22
N ASP A 416 11.70 -13.11 -8.16
CA ASP A 416 12.30 -14.38 -8.61
C ASP A 416 13.67 -14.20 -9.29
N GLY A 417 13.93 -13.03 -9.88
CA GLY A 417 15.21 -12.69 -10.51
C GLY A 417 16.22 -12.02 -9.57
N LEU A 418 15.90 -11.81 -8.29
CA LEU A 418 16.74 -11.09 -7.35
C LEU A 418 17.46 -12.05 -6.40
N ASP A 419 18.74 -11.78 -6.13
CA ASP A 419 19.44 -12.42 -5.01
C ASP A 419 18.99 -11.80 -3.68
N LEU A 420 17.97 -12.39 -3.07
CA LEU A 420 17.40 -11.95 -1.79
C LEU A 420 18.33 -12.17 -0.60
N THR A 421 19.28 -13.10 -0.72
CA THR A 421 20.28 -13.38 0.33
C THR A 421 21.51 -12.49 0.23
N GLY A 422 21.66 -11.83 -0.92
CA GLY A 422 22.84 -11.10 -1.29
C GLY A 422 23.21 -9.98 -0.33
N ARG A 423 24.52 -9.74 -0.23
CA ARG A 423 25.09 -8.54 0.41
C ARG A 423 24.91 -7.28 -0.45
N ASN A 424 24.37 -7.41 -1.66
CA ASN A 424 24.37 -6.37 -2.70
C ASN A 424 23.02 -5.64 -2.85
N ALA A 425 22.18 -5.62 -1.81
CA ALA A 425 21.00 -4.76 -1.81
C ALA A 425 21.44 -3.31 -2.07
N THR A 426 20.80 -2.62 -3.01
CA THR A 426 21.16 -1.23 -3.32
C THR A 426 20.83 -0.37 -2.10
N GLN A 427 21.84 0.28 -1.54
CA GLN A 427 21.67 1.16 -0.40
C GLN A 427 21.02 2.47 -0.83
N ILE A 428 19.71 2.58 -0.63
CA ILE A 428 18.95 3.79 -0.93
C ILE A 428 18.75 4.64 0.32
N GLY A 429 18.34 5.88 0.12
CA GLY A 429 17.85 6.78 1.17
C GLY A 429 16.40 7.20 0.91
N ILE A 430 15.82 7.95 1.84
CA ILE A 430 14.48 8.55 1.66
C ILE A 430 14.59 9.79 0.74
N SER A 431 15.49 10.71 1.07
CA SER A 431 15.94 11.85 0.26
C SER A 431 17.36 12.23 0.69
N CYS A 432 18.13 12.97 -0.13
CA CYS A 432 19.50 13.34 0.25
C CYS A 432 19.56 14.17 1.54
N ARG A 433 18.58 15.06 1.74
CA ARG A 433 18.46 15.94 2.91
C ARG A 433 18.15 15.21 4.22
N LEU A 434 17.68 13.97 4.14
CA LEU A 434 17.32 13.14 5.31
C LEU A 434 18.15 11.85 5.39
N CYS A 435 19.04 11.60 4.42
CA CYS A 435 19.76 10.34 4.34
C CYS A 435 21.01 10.39 5.21
N PRO A 436 21.16 9.53 6.24
CA PRO A 436 22.32 9.55 7.13
C PRO A 436 23.56 8.82 6.58
N ARG A 437 23.47 8.17 5.40
CA ARG A 437 24.56 7.34 4.85
C ARG A 437 25.81 8.21 4.55
N PRO A 438 26.95 8.00 5.22
CA PRO A 438 28.12 8.88 5.05
C PRO A 438 28.77 8.73 3.67
N ASP A 439 28.82 7.50 3.14
CA ASP A 439 29.58 7.14 1.94
C ASP A 439 28.67 6.94 0.72
N CYS A 440 27.98 8.00 0.28
CA CYS A 440 27.11 7.97 -0.90
C CYS A 440 27.64 8.87 -2.01
N ASP A 441 28.26 8.29 -3.03
CA ASP A 441 28.81 9.03 -4.19
C ASP A 441 27.74 9.77 -5.00
N GLN A 442 26.49 9.33 -4.93
CA GLN A 442 25.35 9.93 -5.64
C GLN A 442 24.69 11.09 -4.85
N ARG A 443 25.20 11.43 -3.66
CA ARG A 443 24.60 12.45 -2.79
C ARG A 443 24.58 13.83 -3.45
N ALA A 444 23.37 14.37 -3.62
CA ALA A 444 23.16 15.69 -4.20
C ALA A 444 23.21 16.83 -3.17
N PHE A 445 22.68 16.58 -1.96
CA PHE A 445 22.57 17.58 -0.89
C PHE A 445 23.03 17.01 0.45
N PRO A 446 23.60 17.85 1.34
CA PRO A 446 23.95 17.43 2.69
C PRO A 446 22.67 17.15 3.51
N PRO A 447 22.73 16.25 4.50
CA PRO A 447 21.63 16.07 5.45
C PRO A 447 21.38 17.35 6.24
N SER A 448 20.11 17.72 6.45
CA SER A 448 19.73 18.95 7.18
C SER A 448 20.00 18.85 8.69
N ASP A 449 20.11 17.63 9.22
CA ASP A 449 20.22 17.31 10.65
C ASP A 449 21.64 16.96 11.09
N ARG A 450 22.64 17.10 10.21
CA ARG A 450 24.03 16.73 10.49
C ARG A 450 25.02 17.80 10.07
N GLU A 451 26.11 17.91 10.81
CA GLU A 451 27.23 18.76 10.44
C GLU A 451 28.00 18.13 9.27
N ILE A 452 28.44 19.00 8.36
CA ILE A 452 29.34 18.64 7.27
C ILE A 452 30.75 19.11 7.57
N ILE A 453 31.72 18.30 7.18
CA ILE A 453 33.14 18.64 7.27
C ILE A 453 33.65 18.84 5.84
N VAL A 454 34.21 20.02 5.58
CA VAL A 454 34.83 20.37 4.31
C VAL A 454 36.33 20.45 4.54
N ASP A 455 37.07 19.53 3.93
CA ASP A 455 38.52 19.52 3.96
C ASP A 455 39.05 20.15 2.65
N PRO A 456 39.65 21.35 2.68
CA PRO A 456 40.13 22.03 1.47
C PRO A 456 41.28 21.29 0.78
N ASP A 457 42.01 20.43 1.50
CA ASP A 457 43.15 19.67 0.98
C ASP A 457 42.76 18.28 0.47
N ARG A 458 41.51 17.85 0.70
CA ARG A 458 41.01 16.52 0.30
C ARG A 458 39.71 16.60 -0.49
N ARG A 459 39.76 16.16 -1.76
CA ARG A 459 38.59 16.09 -2.66
C ARG A 459 38.14 14.65 -2.92
N SER A 460 37.07 14.20 -2.23
CA SER A 460 36.30 12.99 -2.56
C SER A 460 35.30 13.24 -3.71
N VAL A 461 34.49 12.25 -4.12
CA VAL A 461 33.44 12.43 -5.15
C VAL A 461 32.42 13.51 -4.70
N VAL A 462 31.91 13.38 -3.48
CA VAL A 462 31.14 14.42 -2.78
C VAL A 462 32.12 15.38 -2.10
N PRO A 463 31.93 16.72 -2.16
CA PRO A 463 32.92 17.70 -1.68
C PRO A 463 32.96 17.90 -0.16
N TYR A 464 32.26 17.07 0.61
CA TYR A 464 32.21 17.10 2.07
C TYR A 464 31.99 15.70 2.63
N SER A 465 32.39 15.48 3.88
CA SER A 465 32.00 14.30 4.67
C SER A 465 30.94 14.65 5.71
N ILE A 466 30.22 13.65 6.20
CA ILE A 466 29.15 13.79 7.19
C ILE A 466 29.65 13.23 8.52
N GLN A 467 29.35 13.92 9.63
CA GLN A 467 29.67 13.45 10.98
C GLN A 467 28.61 12.49 11.54
#